data_AF-A0A7C2IJK7-F1
#
_entry.id   AF-A0A7C2IJK7-F1
#
_cell.length_a   1.000
_cell.length_b   1.000
_cell.length_c   1.000
_cell.angle_alpha   90.00
_cell.angle_beta   90.00
_cell.angle_gamma   90.00
#
_symmetry.space_group_name_H-M   'P 1'
#
loop_
_entity.id
_entity.type
_entity.pdbx_description
1 polymer ?
#
loop_
_entity_poly.entity_id
_entity_poly.type
_entity_poly.pdbx_seq_one_letter_code
_entity_poly.pdbx_strand_id
1 'polypeptide(L)'
;MNSQFGMWVKIWGVLLVVFALGCVTGAAINGIYRGQTGPSDQGEAYFESLEKELGLSDEQAVRMRAILDETRTQYKSICAEVRPRYYNLREGARVRMRELLSPEQAERFDRLAPQEDCNCPAQKN
;
A
#
# COMPACT_ATOMS: atom_id res chain seq x y z
N MET A 1 -49.96 -11.79 25.43
CA MET A 1 -48.86 -12.37 24.62
C MET A 1 -47.81 -11.29 24.34
N ASN A 2 -47.16 -10.71 25.37
CA ASN A 2 -46.23 -9.58 25.20
C ASN A 2 -44.77 -9.90 25.59
N SER A 3 -44.47 -11.14 26.02
CA SER A 3 -43.13 -11.52 26.47
C SER A 3 -42.18 -11.94 25.33
N GLN A 4 -42.70 -12.37 24.18
CA GLN A 4 -41.89 -12.72 23.00
C GLN A 4 -41.25 -11.46 22.36
N PHE A 5 -42.03 -10.40 22.19
CA PHE A 5 -41.54 -9.16 21.55
C PHE A 5 -40.44 -8.48 22.39
N GLY A 6 -40.57 -8.46 23.72
CA GLY A 6 -39.54 -7.92 24.61
C GLY A 6 -38.26 -8.76 24.64
N MET A 7 -38.34 -10.07 24.41
CA MET A 7 -37.17 -10.94 24.30
C MET A 7 -36.41 -10.69 23.00
N TRP A 8 -37.14 -10.53 21.88
CA TRP A 8 -36.56 -10.18 20.59
C TRP A 8 -35.86 -8.81 20.60
N VAL A 9 -36.45 -7.79 21.24
CA VAL A 9 -35.81 -6.47 21.37
C VAL A 9 -34.50 -6.56 22.16
N LYS A 10 -34.44 -7.40 23.21
CA LYS A 10 -33.21 -7.61 23.98
C LYS A 10 -32.13 -8.31 23.16
N ILE A 11 -32.51 -9.33 22.38
CA ILE A 11 -31.60 -10.06 21.49
C ILE A 11 -31.02 -9.11 20.43
N TRP A 12 -31.88 -8.32 19.78
CA TRP A 12 -31.43 -7.32 18.80
C TRP A 12 -30.56 -6.22 19.43
N GLY A 13 -30.87 -5.79 20.65
CA GLY A 13 -30.04 -4.83 21.39
C GLY A 13 -28.63 -5.36 21.67
N VAL A 14 -28.51 -6.60 22.14
CA VAL A 14 -27.20 -7.23 22.38
C VAL A 14 -26.42 -7.42 21.07
N LEU A 15 -27.08 -7.85 19.99
CA LEU A 15 -26.44 -7.99 18.68
C LEU A 15 -25.93 -6.66 18.14
N LEU A 16 -26.69 -5.56 18.29
CA LEU A 16 -26.25 -4.22 17.90
C LEU A 16 -25.04 -3.75 18.71
N VAL A 17 -24.99 -4.05 20.01
CA VAL A 17 -23.85 -3.69 20.87
C VAL A 17 -22.59 -4.47 20.48
N VAL A 18 -22.70 -5.78 20.25
CA VAL A 18 -21.57 -6.61 19.79
C VAL A 18 -21.11 -6.17 18.41
N PHE A 19 -22.03 -5.84 17.50
CA PHE A 19 -21.70 -5.30 16.18
C PHE A 19 -20.99 -3.94 16.27
N ALA A 20 -21.46 -3.03 17.14
CA ALA A 20 -20.81 -1.75 17.37
C ALA A 20 -19.39 -1.93 17.94
N LEU A 21 -19.21 -2.82 18.92
CA LEU A 21 -17.90 -3.20 19.45
C LEU A 21 -16.98 -3.81 18.38
N GLY A 22 -17.54 -4.65 17.50
CA GLY A 22 -16.85 -5.20 16.33
C GLY A 22 -16.42 -4.11 15.34
N CYS A 23 -17.29 -3.14 15.06
CA CYS A 23 -16.99 -1.99 14.20
C CYS A 23 -15.90 -1.09 14.79
N VAL A 24 -15.91 -0.82 16.10
CA VAL A 24 -14.84 -0.04 16.75
C VAL A 24 -13.51 -0.79 16.68
N THR A 25 -13.52 -2.10 16.93
CA THR A 25 -12.31 -2.94 16.86
C THR A 25 -11.79 -3.05 15.42
N GLY A 26 -12.67 -3.23 14.44
CA GLY A 26 -12.32 -3.25 13.02
C GLY A 26 -11.79 -1.91 12.50
N ALA A 27 -12.35 -0.79 12.97
CA ALA A 27 -11.86 0.55 12.62
C ALA A 27 -10.46 0.82 13.19
N ALA A 28 -10.16 0.35 14.41
CA ALA A 28 -8.84 0.48 15.02
C ALA A 28 -7.77 -0.34 14.27
N ILE A 29 -8.07 -1.58 13.88
CA ILE A 29 -7.16 -2.44 13.11
C ILE A 29 -6.92 -1.86 11.72
N ASN A 30 -7.97 -1.40 11.04
CA ASN A 30 -7.85 -0.78 9.71
C ASN A 30 -7.12 0.57 9.77
N GLY A 31 -7.23 1.33 10.87
CA GLY A 31 -6.50 2.58 11.11
C GLY A 31 -5.00 2.37 11.34
N ILE A 32 -4.62 1.32 12.08
CA ILE A 32 -3.21 0.95 12.29
C ILE A 32 -2.58 0.42 11.00
N TYR A 33 -3.29 -0.42 10.24
CA TYR A 33 -2.80 -0.93 8.94
C TYR A 33 -2.74 0.13 7.83
N ARG A 34 -3.66 1.11 7.82
CA ARG A 34 -3.64 2.21 6.83
C ARG A 34 -2.75 3.39 7.22
N GLY A 35 -2.42 3.54 8.50
CA GLY A 35 -1.56 4.62 9.00
C GLY A 35 -0.05 4.38 8.82
N GLN A 36 0.37 3.13 8.63
CA GLN A 36 1.78 2.71 8.77
C GLN A 36 2.47 2.29 7.46
N THR A 37 1.93 2.69 6.31
CA THR A 37 2.59 2.42 5.01
C THR A 37 2.68 3.67 4.15
N GLY A 38 3.14 4.77 4.76
CA GLY A 38 3.86 5.79 4.00
C GLY A 38 5.28 5.27 3.69
N PRO A 39 5.83 5.47 2.47
CA PRO A 39 7.17 4.99 2.13
C PRO A 39 8.29 5.57 3.02
N SER A 40 8.03 6.62 3.81
CA SER A 40 8.97 7.17 4.80
C SER A 40 9.09 6.32 6.06
N ASP A 41 7.98 5.76 6.56
CA ASP A 41 7.91 5.11 7.88
C ASP A 41 8.58 3.72 7.87
N GLN A 42 8.50 3.03 6.72
CA GLN A 42 9.10 1.71 6.53
C GLN A 42 10.64 1.75 6.47
N GLY A 43 11.22 2.88 6.03
CA GLY A 43 12.68 3.06 5.95
C GLY A 43 13.32 3.29 7.32
N GLU A 44 12.65 4.07 8.17
CA GLU A 44 13.10 4.31 9.55
C GLU A 44 12.99 3.04 10.40
N ALA A 45 11.88 2.30 10.29
CA ALA A 45 11.72 1.02 10.99
C ALA A 45 12.78 -0.02 10.58
N TYR A 46 13.16 -0.04 9.30
CA TYR A 46 14.25 -0.89 8.82
C TYR A 46 15.61 -0.47 9.39
N PHE A 47 15.90 0.83 9.41
CA PHE A 47 17.14 1.34 10.00
C PHE A 47 17.22 1.06 11.51
N GLU A 48 16.14 1.25 12.25
CA GLU A 48 16.08 0.96 13.69
C GLU A 48 16.35 -0.53 13.99
N SER A 49 15.84 -1.44 13.14
CA SER A 49 16.16 -2.87 13.23
C SER A 49 17.66 -3.12 13.01
N LEU A 50 18.25 -2.51 11.97
CA LEU A 50 19.68 -2.64 11.67
C LEU A 50 20.57 -2.08 12.79
N GLU A 51 20.21 -0.91 13.32
CA GLU A 51 20.93 -0.25 14.41
C GLU A 51 20.99 -1.16 15.65
N LYS A 52 19.84 -1.73 16.02
CA LYS A 52 19.70 -2.64 17.16
C LYS A 52 20.39 -3.98 16.95
N GLU A 53 20.23 -4.60 15.78
CA GLU A 53 20.77 -5.93 15.47
C GLU A 53 22.29 -5.91 15.32
N LEU A 54 22.85 -4.81 14.78
CA LEU A 54 24.28 -4.66 14.55
C LEU A 54 25.00 -3.99 15.72
N GLY A 55 24.27 -3.42 16.68
CA GLY A 55 24.82 -2.71 17.82
C GLY A 55 25.69 -1.52 17.39
N LEU A 56 25.18 -0.70 16.48
CA LEU A 56 25.93 0.43 15.93
C LEU A 56 26.25 1.47 17.01
N SER A 57 27.45 2.04 16.98
CA SER A 57 27.74 3.26 17.75
C SER A 57 27.02 4.47 17.15
N ASP A 58 26.82 5.53 17.92
CA ASP A 58 26.19 6.77 17.46
C ASP A 58 26.84 7.31 16.17
N GLU A 59 28.17 7.28 16.09
CA GLU A 59 28.91 7.73 14.91
C GLU A 59 28.67 6.82 13.69
N GLN A 60 28.60 5.49 13.90
CA GLN A 60 28.30 4.54 12.84
C GLN A 60 26.85 4.68 12.35
N ALA A 61 25.90 4.86 13.26
CA ALA A 61 24.50 5.07 12.95
C ALA A 61 24.30 6.33 12.10
N VAL A 62 24.92 7.46 12.48
CA VAL A 62 24.86 8.72 11.72
C VAL A 62 25.42 8.54 10.30
N ARG A 63 26.59 7.90 10.16
CA ARG A 63 27.20 7.66 8.84
C ARG A 63 26.37 6.71 7.99
N MET A 64 25.83 5.65 8.56
CA MET A 64 24.99 4.68 7.85
C MET A 64 23.68 5.31 7.38
N ARG A 65 23.04 6.13 8.23
CA ARG A 65 21.83 6.87 7.86
C ARG A 65 22.08 7.80 6.66
N ALA A 66 23.20 8.52 6.66
CA ALA A 66 23.58 9.37 5.54
C ALA A 66 23.74 8.59 4.22
N ILE A 67 24.35 7.40 4.25
CA ILE A 67 24.50 6.53 3.08
C ILE A 67 23.13 6.08 2.55
N LEU A 68 22.24 5.67 3.45
CA LEU A 68 20.89 5.22 3.08
C LEU A 68 20.05 6.36 2.49
N ASP A 69 20.14 7.56 3.06
CA ASP A 69 19.44 8.76 2.55
C ASP A 69 19.96 9.19 1.18
N GLU A 70 21.28 9.18 0.98
CA GLU A 70 21.89 9.44 -0.32
C GLU A 70 21.41 8.40 -1.35
N THR A 71 21.48 7.12 -1.01
CA THR A 71 21.05 6.02 -1.88
C THR A 71 19.57 6.15 -2.23
N ARG A 72 18.71 6.52 -1.27
CA ARG A 72 17.29 6.76 -1.50
C ARG A 72 17.07 7.92 -2.47
N THR A 73 17.87 8.98 -2.38
CA THR A 73 17.80 10.12 -3.29
C THR A 73 18.22 9.74 -4.70
N GLN A 74 19.32 9.01 -4.85
CA GLN A 74 19.78 8.48 -6.13
C GLN A 74 18.77 7.51 -6.76
N TYR A 75 18.16 6.65 -5.94
CA TYR A 75 17.13 5.74 -6.43
C TYR A 75 15.91 6.51 -6.94
N LYS A 76 15.45 7.54 -6.21
CA LYS A 76 14.37 8.43 -6.68
C LYS A 76 14.70 9.09 -8.01
N SER A 77 15.93 9.59 -8.21
CA SER A 77 16.31 10.21 -9.49
C SER A 77 16.29 9.21 -10.65
N ILE A 78 16.81 8.00 -10.43
CA ILE A 78 16.76 6.92 -11.43
C ILE A 78 15.31 6.58 -11.77
N CYS A 79 14.46 6.42 -10.76
CA CYS A 79 13.04 6.13 -10.96
C CYS A 79 12.33 7.23 -11.75
N ALA A 80 12.65 8.50 -11.51
CA ALA A 80 12.07 9.62 -12.24
C ALA A 80 12.38 9.56 -13.74
N GLU A 81 13.57 9.07 -14.11
CA GLU A 81 13.98 8.91 -15.51
C GLU A 81 13.40 7.63 -16.16
N VAL A 82 13.42 6.52 -15.44
CA VAL A 82 13.05 5.20 -15.98
C VAL A 82 11.54 5.01 -16.06
N ARG A 83 10.78 5.54 -15.10
CA ARG A 83 9.31 5.40 -15.05
C ARG A 83 8.61 5.82 -16.34
N PRO A 84 8.83 7.02 -16.91
CA PRO A 84 8.17 7.43 -18.15
C PRO A 84 8.57 6.54 -19.33
N ARG A 85 9.84 6.10 -19.39
CA ARG A 85 10.31 5.19 -20.46
C ARG A 85 9.63 3.84 -20.39
N TYR A 86 9.52 3.27 -19.20
CA TYR A 86 8.82 2.01 -18.98
C TYR A 86 7.33 2.12 -19.34
N TYR A 87 6.67 3.19 -18.90
CA TYR A 87 5.27 3.45 -19.23
C TYR A 87 5.04 3.53 -20.74
N ASN A 88 5.83 4.33 -21.44
CA ASN A 88 5.72 4.49 -22.89
C ASN A 88 5.96 3.17 -23.65
N LEU A 89 6.95 2.38 -23.23
CA LEU A 89 7.23 1.07 -23.83
C LEU A 89 6.05 0.12 -23.66
N ARG A 90 5.48 0.06 -22.45
CA ARG A 90 4.32 -0.78 -22.11
C ARG A 90 3.08 -0.35 -22.88
N GLU A 91 2.77 0.94 -22.92
CA GLU A 91 1.63 1.46 -23.67
C GLU A 91 1.78 1.19 -25.17
N GLY A 92 2.96 1.39 -25.73
CA GLY A 92 3.23 1.03 -27.13
C GLY A 92 3.07 -0.46 -27.41
N ALA A 93 3.36 -1.34 -26.45
CA ALA A 93 3.05 -2.77 -26.57
C ALA A 93 1.54 -3.04 -26.49
N ARG A 94 0.81 -2.36 -25.59
CA ARG A 94 -0.64 -2.50 -25.44
C ARG A 94 -1.42 -2.09 -26.68
N VAL A 95 -1.02 -1.01 -27.33
CA VAL A 95 -1.65 -0.57 -28.60
C VAL A 95 -1.50 -1.66 -29.65
N ARG A 96 -0.27 -2.15 -29.88
CA ARG A 96 0.01 -3.22 -30.84
C ARG A 96 -0.71 -4.52 -30.52
N MET A 97 -0.83 -4.88 -29.24
CA MET A 97 -1.62 -6.05 -28.84
C MET A 97 -3.10 -5.84 -29.13
N ARG A 98 -3.66 -4.65 -28.87
CA ARG A 98 -5.07 -4.34 -29.12
C ARG A 98 -5.44 -4.41 -30.60
N GLU A 99 -4.52 -4.04 -31.50
CA GLU A 99 -4.71 -4.16 -32.96
C GLU A 99 -4.96 -5.60 -33.43
N LEU A 100 -4.56 -6.61 -32.66
CA LEU A 100 -4.76 -8.02 -32.97
C LEU A 100 -6.09 -8.58 -32.44
N LEU A 101 -6.83 -7.80 -31.65
CA LEU A 101 -8.01 -8.26 -30.92
C LEU A 101 -9.30 -7.81 -31.60
N SER A 102 -10.35 -8.61 -31.48
CA SER A 102 -11.71 -8.13 -31.77
C SER A 102 -12.14 -7.07 -30.75
N PRO A 103 -13.16 -6.24 -31.05
CA PRO A 103 -13.65 -5.22 -30.12
C PRO A 103 -14.01 -5.77 -28.73
N GLU A 104 -14.68 -6.93 -28.67
CA GLU A 104 -15.05 -7.58 -27.41
C GLU A 104 -13.83 -8.11 -26.63
N GLN A 105 -12.82 -8.61 -27.35
CA GLN A 105 -11.56 -9.07 -26.76
C GLN A 105 -10.73 -7.90 -26.23
N ALA A 106 -10.69 -6.78 -26.94
CA ALA A 106 -10.02 -5.55 -26.49
C ALA A 106 -10.63 -5.03 -25.19
N GLU A 107 -11.96 -5.01 -25.08
CA GLU A 107 -12.65 -4.59 -23.85
C GLU A 107 -12.34 -5.53 -22.67
N ARG A 108 -12.24 -6.85 -22.91
CA ARG A 108 -11.79 -7.80 -21.89
C ARG A 108 -10.32 -7.60 -21.51
N PHE A 109 -9.45 -7.35 -22.49
CA PHE A 109 -8.03 -7.09 -22.27
C PHE A 109 -7.82 -5.88 -21.35
N ASP A 110 -8.59 -4.81 -21.53
CA ASP A 110 -8.50 -3.60 -20.71
C ASP A 110 -8.91 -3.79 -19.26
N ARG A 111 -9.84 -4.71 -19.01
CA ARG A 111 -10.25 -5.10 -17.65
C ARG A 111 -9.23 -5.99 -16.95
N LEU A 112 -8.48 -6.77 -17.73
CA LEU A 112 -7.49 -7.71 -17.20
C LEU A 112 -6.13 -7.09 -17.00
N ALA A 113 -5.75 -6.09 -17.81
CA ALA A 113 -4.41 -5.52 -17.80
C ALA A 113 -4.23 -4.65 -16.55
N PRO A 114 -3.48 -5.10 -15.52
CA PRO A 114 -3.31 -4.30 -14.31
C PRO A 114 -2.56 -3.01 -14.65
N GLN A 115 -2.81 -1.93 -13.90
CA GLN A 115 -1.88 -0.79 -13.87
C GLN A 115 -0.70 -1.18 -12.98
N GLU A 116 0.23 -1.94 -13.54
CA GLU A 116 1.54 -2.10 -12.89
C GLU A 116 2.37 -0.89 -13.27
N ASP A 117 2.47 0.03 -12.33
CA ASP A 117 3.58 0.97 -12.31
C ASP A 117 4.89 0.18 -12.26
N CYS A 118 5.97 0.74 -12.82
CA CYS A 118 7.30 0.30 -12.42
C CYS A 118 7.35 0.28 -10.88
N ASN A 119 7.95 -0.74 -10.26
CA ASN A 119 8.08 -0.89 -8.80
C ASN A 119 9.03 0.18 -8.21
N CYS A 120 8.69 1.44 -8.43
CA CYS A 120 9.42 2.63 -8.10
C CYS A 120 8.61 3.39 -7.04
N PRO A 121 9.24 3.91 -5.98
CA PRO A 121 8.55 4.63 -4.94
C PRO A 121 7.82 5.84 -5.54
N ALA A 122 6.59 6.06 -5.12
CA ALA A 122 5.82 7.21 -5.53
C ALA A 122 6.59 8.50 -5.19
N GLN A 123 6.88 9.30 -6.22
CA GLN A 123 7.40 10.65 -6.07
C GLN A 123 6.27 11.51 -5.50
N LYS A 124 6.25 11.71 -4.19
CA LYS A 124 5.36 12.68 -3.55
C LYS A 124 6.11 14.01 -3.54
N ASN A 125 5.58 15.00 -4.29
CA ASN A 125 6.04 16.38 -4.29
C ASN A 125 5.86 17.02 -2.91
#